data_AF-A0A2R6BGQ3-F1
#
_entry.id   AF-A0A2R6BGQ3-F1
#
_cell.length_a   1.000
_cell.length_b   1.000
_cell.length_c   1.000
_cell.angle_alpha   90.00
_cell.angle_beta   90.00
_cell.angle_gamma   90.00
#
_symmetry.space_group_name_H-M   'P 1'
#
loop_
_entity.id
_entity.type
_entity.pdbx_description
1 polymer ?
#
loop_
_entity_poly.entity_id
_entity_poly.type
_entity_poly.pdbx_seq_one_letter_code
_entity_poly.pdbx_strand_id
1 'polypeptide(L)'
;MLAKLYAFLYLRGFRVWVSYRTQMALNVLSWVLPVFTYYFVGTSLGEHVTAITDPTSYTSFFVVGLAFQGYVSSSIVTISQRLRNEQLYGTLEYYVLSPLGVFGFLTYSAVWGFILNTLNAAVILAVGAGLGVSYSHANILGAIIIVLMLLASTFGVAMMSAALVMVTKQGNPIAFFFSTFTTLMSGTLILPSSGEAYVNGYSVV
;
A
#
# COMPACT_ATOMS: atom_id res chain seq x y z
N MET A 1 -17.04 -21.19 -9.91
CA MET A 1 -16.47 -19.92 -9.38
C MET A 1 -14.94 -19.86 -9.56
N LEU A 2 -14.18 -20.89 -9.18
CA LEU A 2 -12.71 -20.91 -9.31
C LEU A 2 -12.17 -20.66 -10.72
N ALA A 3 -12.76 -21.24 -11.77
CA ALA A 3 -12.31 -21.02 -13.15
C ALA A 3 -12.45 -19.55 -13.61
N LYS A 4 -13.50 -18.85 -13.15
CA LYS A 4 -13.72 -17.43 -13.44
C LYS A 4 -12.74 -16.54 -12.68
N LEU A 5 -12.41 -16.92 -11.44
CA LEU A 5 -11.42 -16.25 -10.61
C LEU A 5 -10.01 -16.41 -11.18
N TYR A 6 -9.66 -17.61 -11.65
CA TYR A 6 -8.39 -17.88 -12.34
C TYR A 6 -8.25 -17.06 -13.63
N ALA A 7 -9.29 -17.06 -14.49
CA ALA A 7 -9.25 -16.31 -15.75
C ALA A 7 -9.05 -14.80 -15.53
N PHE A 8 -9.68 -14.22 -14.50
CA PHE A 8 -9.54 -12.81 -14.22
C PHE A 8 -8.18 -12.47 -13.57
N LEU A 9 -7.74 -13.26 -12.58
CA LEU A 9 -6.49 -12.98 -11.87
C LEU A 9 -5.26 -13.26 -12.74
N TYR A 10 -5.21 -14.43 -13.39
CA TYR A 10 -4.05 -14.87 -14.14
C TYR A 10 -4.00 -14.27 -15.56
N LEU A 11 -5.10 -14.38 -16.31
CA LEU A 11 -5.12 -13.95 -17.71
C LEU A 11 -5.21 -12.43 -17.86
N ARG A 12 -6.02 -11.78 -17.01
CA ARG A 12 -6.27 -10.33 -17.12
C ARG A 12 -5.42 -9.50 -16.17
N GLY A 13 -5.20 -9.95 -14.93
CA GLY A 13 -4.34 -9.24 -13.98
C GLY A 13 -2.86 -9.42 -14.31
N PHE A 14 -2.36 -10.64 -14.12
CA PHE A 14 -0.93 -10.94 -14.23
C PHE A 14 -0.39 -10.81 -15.65
N ARG A 15 -1.03 -11.46 -16.64
CA ARG A 15 -0.54 -11.44 -18.03
C ARG A 15 -0.48 -10.03 -18.61
N VAL A 16 -1.49 -9.20 -18.38
CA VAL A 16 -1.51 -7.82 -18.86
C VAL A 16 -0.40 -7.02 -18.16
N TRP A 17 -0.27 -7.13 -16.85
CA TRP A 17 0.78 -6.42 -16.10
C TRP A 17 2.20 -6.79 -16.56
N VAL A 18 2.48 -8.08 -16.76
CA VAL A 18 3.77 -8.57 -17.28
C VAL A 18 4.00 -8.20 -18.74
N SER A 19 2.93 -8.05 -19.54
CA SER A 19 3.05 -7.64 -20.95
C SER A 19 3.59 -6.21 -21.08
N TYR A 20 3.20 -5.31 -20.17
CA TYR A 20 3.70 -3.94 -20.11
C TYR A 20 5.03 -3.85 -19.35
N ARG A 21 6.08 -4.44 -19.92
CA ARG A 21 7.42 -4.60 -19.29
C ARG A 21 7.99 -3.30 -18.70
N THR A 22 7.88 -2.18 -19.42
CA THR A 22 8.37 -0.88 -18.94
C THR A 22 7.60 -0.41 -17.71
N GLN A 23 6.26 -0.52 -17.73
CA GLN A 23 5.43 -0.12 -16.60
C GLN A 23 5.65 -1.04 -15.39
N MET A 24 5.82 -2.35 -15.62
CA MET A 24 6.19 -3.30 -14.59
C MET A 24 7.53 -2.92 -13.94
N ALA A 25 8.56 -2.67 -14.75
CA ALA A 25 9.89 -2.30 -14.25
C ALA A 25 9.85 -0.99 -13.46
N LEU A 26 9.16 0.04 -13.97
CA LEU A 26 8.99 1.32 -13.28
C LEU A 26 8.23 1.15 -11.96
N ASN A 27 7.16 0.35 -11.93
CA ASN A 27 6.42 0.07 -10.70
C ASN A 27 7.31 -0.57 -9.63
N VAL A 28 8.04 -1.63 -9.99
CA VAL A 28 8.94 -2.32 -9.05
C VAL A 28 10.06 -1.37 -8.59
N LEU A 29 10.62 -0.57 -9.51
CA LEU A 29 11.64 0.42 -9.17
C LEU A 29 11.10 1.47 -8.18
N SER A 30 9.87 1.95 -8.37
CA SER A 30 9.22 2.88 -7.44
C SER A 30 9.01 2.30 -6.04
N TRP A 31 8.92 0.98 -5.90
CA TRP A 31 8.82 0.33 -4.60
C TRP A 31 10.16 0.27 -3.87
N VAL A 32 11.23 0.08 -4.63
CA VAL A 32 12.57 -0.18 -4.10
C VAL A 32 13.37 1.09 -3.84
N LEU A 33 13.23 2.11 -4.70
CA LEU A 33 13.98 3.37 -4.58
C LEU A 33 13.85 4.05 -3.21
N PRO A 34 12.66 4.18 -2.60
CA PRO A 34 12.54 4.81 -1.29
C PRO A 34 13.36 4.09 -0.23
N VAL A 35 13.37 2.75 -0.23
CA VAL A 35 14.14 1.95 0.74
C VAL A 35 15.63 2.35 0.73
N PHE A 36 16.21 2.49 -0.46
CA PHE A 36 17.60 2.95 -0.61
C PHE A 36 17.79 4.38 -0.15
N THR A 37 16.89 5.30 -0.53
CA THR A 37 16.99 6.71 -0.11
C THR A 37 17.04 6.82 1.41
N TYR A 38 16.12 6.15 2.12
CA TYR A 38 16.07 6.24 3.58
C TYR A 38 17.20 5.48 4.28
N TYR A 39 17.68 4.38 3.68
CA TYR A 39 18.90 3.72 4.13
C TYR A 39 20.10 4.69 4.09
N PHE A 40 20.31 5.35 2.95
CA PHE A 40 21.42 6.30 2.81
C PHE A 40 21.26 7.51 3.74
N VAL A 41 20.06 8.06 3.88
CA VAL A 41 19.76 9.14 4.85
C VAL A 41 20.14 8.70 6.27
N GLY A 42 19.70 7.51 6.71
CA GLY A 42 20.03 6.97 8.02
C GLY A 42 21.53 6.81 8.25
N THR A 43 22.27 6.34 7.24
CA THR A 43 23.73 6.20 7.32
C THR A 43 24.47 7.55 7.27
N SER A 44 24.00 8.52 6.48
CA SER A 44 24.65 9.82 6.31
C SER A 44 24.42 10.78 7.48
N LEU A 45 23.27 10.68 8.14
CA LEU A 45 23.00 11.42 9.38
C LEU A 45 23.58 10.69 10.62
N GLY A 46 24.06 9.46 10.43
CA GLY A 46 24.48 8.53 11.47
C GLY A 46 25.69 8.96 12.31
N GLU A 47 26.41 10.03 11.98
CA GLU A 47 27.45 10.59 12.87
C GLU A 47 26.95 11.73 13.78
N HIS A 48 25.91 12.47 13.39
CA HIS A 48 25.44 13.64 14.15
C HIS A 48 24.19 13.36 15.00
N VAL A 49 23.53 12.21 14.81
CA VAL A 49 22.30 11.81 15.51
C VAL A 49 22.50 10.49 16.29
N THR A 50 23.72 10.23 16.77
CA THR A 50 24.08 8.98 17.50
C THR A 50 23.54 8.89 18.92
N ALA A 51 22.82 9.91 19.42
CA ALA A 51 22.34 9.88 20.79
C ALA A 51 21.05 9.07 21.01
N ILE A 52 20.32 8.65 19.95
CA ILE A 52 18.95 8.13 20.15
C ILE A 52 18.68 6.73 19.56
N THR A 53 19.31 6.26 18.48
CA THR A 53 19.09 4.87 18.05
C THR A 53 20.17 4.37 17.08
N ASP A 54 20.64 3.14 17.29
CA ASP A 54 21.52 2.38 16.40
C ASP A 54 21.07 2.52 14.92
N PRO A 55 21.95 2.83 13.93
CA PRO A 55 21.58 3.02 12.52
C PRO A 55 20.80 1.85 11.91
N THR A 56 21.05 0.65 12.42
CA THR A 56 20.34 -0.59 12.05
C THR A 56 18.87 -0.54 12.47
N SER A 57 18.56 0.09 13.60
CA SER A 57 17.20 0.23 14.13
C SER A 57 16.37 1.26 13.35
N TYR A 58 16.98 2.37 12.92
CA TYR A 58 16.30 3.37 12.08
C TYR A 58 15.85 2.78 10.73
N THR A 59 16.77 2.08 10.06
CA THR A 59 16.49 1.40 8.79
C THR A 59 15.40 0.34 8.95
N SER A 60 15.46 -0.45 10.03
CA SER A 60 14.48 -1.48 10.33
C SER A 60 13.08 -0.90 10.54
N PHE A 61 12.97 0.17 11.34
CA PHE A 61 11.71 0.87 11.57
C PHE A 61 11.12 1.41 10.27
N PHE A 62 11.96 2.07 9.45
CA PHE A 62 11.51 2.66 8.21
C PHE A 62 11.05 1.63 7.18
N VAL A 63 11.83 0.56 6.97
CA VAL A 63 11.50 -0.51 6.00
C VAL A 63 10.16 -1.17 6.36
N VAL A 64 9.93 -1.45 7.63
CA VAL A 64 8.66 -2.02 8.10
C VAL A 64 7.53 -1.00 7.89
N GLY A 65 7.72 0.25 8.30
CA GLY A 65 6.75 1.32 8.10
C GLY A 65 6.36 1.50 6.62
N LEU A 66 7.34 1.51 5.71
CA LEU A 66 7.12 1.63 4.27
C LEU A 66 6.32 0.44 3.70
N ALA A 67 6.64 -0.79 4.12
CA ALA A 67 5.92 -1.98 3.69
C ALA A 67 4.43 -1.95 4.10
N PHE A 68 4.12 -1.42 5.29
CA PHE A 68 2.73 -1.30 5.77
C PHE A 68 2.00 -0.08 5.19
N GLN A 69 2.71 1.04 4.96
CA GLN A 69 2.14 2.24 4.35
C GLN A 69 1.53 1.96 2.97
N GLY A 70 2.16 1.07 2.21
CA GLY A 70 1.66 0.60 0.93
C GLY A 70 0.21 0.10 1.01
N TYR A 71 -0.16 -0.65 2.05
CA TYR A 71 -1.51 -1.20 2.19
C TYR A 71 -2.59 -0.16 2.48
N VAL A 72 -2.25 0.87 3.25
CA VAL A 72 -3.19 1.92 3.65
C VAL A 72 -3.55 2.80 2.45
N SER A 73 -2.54 3.32 1.73
CA SER A 73 -2.78 4.34 0.69
C SER A 73 -3.24 3.76 -0.65
N SER A 74 -2.78 2.56 -1.01
CA SER A 74 -3.05 2.01 -2.35
C SER A 74 -4.41 1.33 -2.46
N SER A 75 -4.94 0.74 -1.39
CA SER A 75 -6.16 -0.08 -1.44
C SER A 75 -7.39 0.75 -1.84
N ILE A 76 -7.47 1.99 -1.36
CA ILE A 76 -8.61 2.89 -1.60
C ILE A 76 -8.54 3.52 -2.99
N VAL A 77 -7.34 3.88 -3.42
CA VAL A 77 -7.10 4.53 -4.72
C VAL A 77 -7.19 3.54 -5.87
N THR A 78 -6.75 2.30 -5.68
CA THR A 78 -6.65 1.31 -6.77
C THR A 78 -8.01 0.94 -7.36
N ILE A 79 -9.02 0.68 -6.51
CA ILE A 79 -10.34 0.22 -6.99
C ILE A 79 -11.06 1.36 -7.71
N SER A 80 -11.06 2.55 -7.12
CA SER A 80 -11.68 3.75 -7.69
C SER A 80 -11.03 4.19 -9.00
N GLN A 81 -9.69 4.13 -9.11
CA GLN A 81 -8.99 4.40 -10.37
C GLN A 81 -9.28 3.36 -11.44
N ARG A 82 -9.32 2.06 -11.10
CA ARG A 82 -9.65 1.01 -12.06
C ARG A 82 -11.06 1.17 -12.61
N LEU A 83 -12.02 1.43 -11.72
CA LEU A 83 -13.39 1.68 -12.13
C LEU A 83 -13.45 2.88 -13.09
N ARG A 84 -12.81 4.01 -12.73
CA ARG A 84 -12.71 5.20 -13.58
C ARG A 84 -12.14 4.89 -14.96
N ASN A 85 -11.06 4.11 -15.03
CA ASN A 85 -10.43 3.72 -16.28
C ASN A 85 -11.39 2.92 -17.17
N GLU A 86 -12.16 1.97 -16.62
CA GLU A 86 -13.20 1.28 -17.40
C GLU A 86 -14.33 2.22 -17.85
N GLN A 87 -14.66 3.26 -17.08
CA GLN A 87 -15.62 4.28 -17.55
C GLN A 87 -15.06 5.07 -18.72
N LEU A 88 -13.78 5.48 -18.63
CA LEU A 88 -13.09 6.22 -19.69
C LEU A 88 -12.94 5.41 -20.96
N TYR A 89 -12.73 4.09 -20.84
CA TYR A 89 -12.66 3.19 -21.99
C TYR A 89 -14.03 2.79 -22.56
N GLY A 90 -15.13 3.19 -21.92
CA GLY A 90 -16.48 2.81 -22.33
C GLY A 90 -16.77 1.31 -22.16
N THR A 91 -16.03 0.63 -21.29
CA THR A 91 -16.10 -0.84 -21.14
C THR A 91 -17.01 -1.27 -19.98
N LEU A 92 -17.51 -0.33 -19.17
CA LEU A 92 -18.39 -0.63 -18.02
C LEU A 92 -19.62 -1.44 -18.41
N GLU A 93 -20.29 -1.08 -19.50
CA GLU A 93 -21.52 -1.71 -19.96
C GLU A 93 -21.30 -3.19 -20.29
N TYR A 94 -20.14 -3.52 -20.87
CA TYR A 94 -19.75 -4.90 -21.12
C TYR A 94 -19.58 -5.71 -19.83
N TYR A 95 -19.12 -5.10 -18.72
CA TYR A 95 -19.06 -5.80 -17.43
C TYR A 95 -20.42 -6.00 -16.80
N VAL A 96 -21.32 -5.02 -16.92
CA VAL A 96 -22.71 -5.11 -16.42
C VAL A 96 -23.46 -6.23 -17.15
N LEU A 97 -23.26 -6.33 -18.47
CA LEU A 97 -23.85 -7.38 -19.31
C LEU A 97 -23.16 -8.73 -19.15
N SER A 98 -21.95 -8.76 -18.57
CA SER A 98 -21.23 -10.01 -18.33
C SER A 98 -21.85 -10.83 -17.19
N PRO A 99 -21.69 -12.16 -17.18
CA PRO A 99 -22.16 -13.02 -16.09
C PRO A 99 -21.49 -12.77 -14.72
N LEU A 100 -20.50 -11.86 -14.66
CA LEU A 100 -19.78 -11.48 -13.44
C LEU A 100 -20.46 -10.29 -12.73
N GLY A 101 -21.21 -9.47 -13.46
CA GLY A 101 -21.81 -8.23 -12.98
C GLY A 101 -20.81 -7.21 -12.42
N VAL A 102 -21.33 -6.10 -11.92
CA VAL A 102 -20.52 -5.01 -11.33
C VAL A 102 -19.84 -5.45 -10.04
N PHE A 103 -20.57 -6.16 -9.18
CA PHE A 103 -20.04 -6.62 -7.89
C PHE A 103 -18.84 -7.56 -8.08
N GLY A 104 -18.94 -8.52 -9.00
CA GLY A 104 -17.83 -9.40 -9.34
C GLY A 104 -16.61 -8.60 -9.79
N PHE A 105 -16.77 -7.69 -10.77
CA PHE A 105 -15.68 -6.85 -11.26
C PHE A 105 -14.97 -6.07 -10.15
N LEU A 106 -15.72 -5.46 -9.23
CA LEU A 106 -15.16 -4.71 -8.11
C LEU A 106 -14.40 -5.62 -7.13
N THR A 107 -14.97 -6.77 -6.78
CA THR A 107 -14.31 -7.75 -5.91
C THR A 107 -13.02 -8.27 -6.53
N TYR A 108 -13.02 -8.62 -7.82
CA TYR A 108 -11.80 -9.08 -8.49
C TYR A 108 -10.74 -7.99 -8.61
N SER A 109 -11.15 -6.75 -8.87
CA SER A 109 -10.24 -5.60 -8.91
C SER A 109 -9.60 -5.34 -7.54
N ALA A 110 -10.37 -5.52 -6.46
CA ALA A 110 -9.86 -5.44 -5.09
C ALA A 110 -8.84 -6.54 -4.79
N VAL A 111 -9.18 -7.80 -5.10
CA VAL A 111 -8.26 -8.94 -4.89
C VAL A 111 -6.96 -8.74 -5.64
N TRP A 112 -7.02 -8.28 -6.90
CA TRP A 112 -5.81 -8.00 -7.66
C TRP A 112 -4.98 -6.84 -7.07
N GLY A 113 -5.63 -5.77 -6.59
CA GLY A 113 -4.96 -4.69 -5.86
C GLY A 113 -4.24 -5.21 -4.61
N PHE A 114 -4.90 -6.07 -3.84
CA PHE A 114 -4.33 -6.69 -2.65
C PHE A 114 -3.11 -7.57 -2.99
N ILE A 115 -3.17 -8.38 -4.05
CA ILE A 115 -2.02 -9.18 -4.50
C ILE A 115 -0.82 -8.29 -4.84
N LEU A 116 -1.04 -7.20 -5.57
CA LEU A 116 0.05 -6.26 -5.91
C LEU A 116 0.64 -5.58 -4.68
N ASN A 117 -0.19 -5.24 -3.68
CA ASN A 117 0.29 -4.66 -2.42
C ASN A 117 1.08 -5.66 -1.59
N THR A 118 0.64 -6.91 -1.54
CA THR A 118 1.40 -7.98 -0.88
C THR A 118 2.73 -8.22 -1.57
N LEU A 119 2.76 -8.18 -2.91
CA LEU A 119 4.01 -8.27 -3.65
C LEU A 119 4.93 -7.06 -3.37
N ASN A 120 4.39 -5.85 -3.36
CA ASN A 120 5.12 -4.63 -3.01
C ASN A 120 5.75 -4.72 -1.62
N ALA A 121 4.97 -5.09 -0.60
CA ALA A 121 5.46 -5.24 0.77
C ALA A 121 6.52 -6.33 0.88
N ALA A 122 6.33 -7.47 0.22
CA ALA A 122 7.31 -8.56 0.19
C ALA A 122 8.63 -8.13 -0.45
N VAL A 123 8.58 -7.36 -1.55
CA VAL A 123 9.78 -6.82 -2.21
C VAL A 123 10.50 -5.83 -1.30
N ILE A 124 9.78 -4.91 -0.65
CA ILE A 124 10.37 -3.94 0.29
C ILE A 124 11.08 -4.65 1.44
N LEU A 125 10.43 -5.64 2.06
CA LEU A 125 11.01 -6.42 3.17
C LEU A 125 12.21 -7.25 2.70
N ALA A 126 12.17 -7.84 1.50
CA ALA A 126 13.29 -8.60 0.94
C ALA A 126 14.51 -7.71 0.67
N VAL A 127 14.30 -6.49 0.15
CA VAL A 127 15.38 -5.51 -0.02
C VAL A 127 15.94 -5.08 1.34
N GLY A 128 15.09 -4.87 2.34
CA GLY A 128 15.51 -4.59 3.71
C GLY A 128 16.37 -5.70 4.32
N ALA A 129 15.97 -6.97 4.15
CA ALA A 129 16.78 -8.11 4.56
C ALA A 129 18.16 -8.10 3.90
N GLY A 130 18.23 -7.79 2.60
CA GLY A 130 19.49 -7.66 1.86
C GLY A 130 20.39 -6.54 2.36
N LEU A 131 19.82 -5.51 2.99
CA LEU A 131 20.54 -4.39 3.63
C LEU A 131 20.95 -4.69 5.08
N GLY A 132 20.69 -5.90 5.60
CA GLY A 132 21.09 -6.33 6.94
C GLY A 132 20.05 -6.10 8.04
N VAL A 133 18.78 -5.82 7.68
CA VAL A 133 17.69 -5.72 8.65
C VAL A 133 17.38 -7.10 9.24
N SER A 134 17.46 -7.23 10.56
CA SER A 134 17.11 -8.47 11.27
C SER A 134 15.63 -8.48 11.66
N TYR A 135 14.90 -9.49 11.18
CA TYR A 135 13.50 -9.74 11.53
C TYR A 135 13.33 -10.83 12.61
N SER A 136 14.40 -11.20 13.32
CA SER A 136 14.44 -12.42 14.16
C SER A 136 13.41 -12.44 15.31
N HIS A 137 12.86 -11.30 15.71
CA HIS A 137 11.84 -11.18 16.76
C HIS A 137 10.45 -10.79 16.22
N ALA A 138 10.24 -10.84 14.90
CA ALA A 138 8.98 -10.41 14.30
C ALA A 138 7.85 -11.41 14.62
N ASN A 139 6.74 -10.90 15.15
CA ASN A 139 5.52 -11.69 15.32
C ASN A 139 4.78 -11.79 13.98
N ILE A 140 5.14 -12.80 13.19
CA ILE A 140 4.59 -13.06 11.85
C ILE A 140 3.06 -13.27 11.92
N LEU A 141 2.58 -13.98 12.94
CA LEU A 141 1.15 -14.26 13.10
C LEU A 141 0.35 -12.99 13.39
N GLY A 142 0.86 -12.13 14.27
CA GLY A 142 0.28 -10.82 14.54
C GLY A 142 0.25 -9.94 13.30
N ALA A 143 1.35 -9.91 12.53
CA ALA A 143 1.42 -9.16 11.28
C ALA A 143 0.36 -9.62 10.26
N ILE A 144 0.17 -10.95 10.09
CA ILE A 144 -0.86 -11.50 9.19
C ILE A 144 -2.26 -11.08 9.64
N ILE A 145 -2.57 -11.18 10.93
CA ILE A 145 -3.88 -10.79 11.47
C ILE A 145 -4.15 -9.30 11.24
N ILE A 146 -3.17 -8.43 11.51
CA ILE A 146 -3.27 -6.99 11.30
C ILE A 146 -3.50 -6.68 9.82
N VAL A 147 -2.76 -7.33 8.91
CA VAL A 147 -2.96 -7.16 7.46
C VAL A 147 -4.37 -7.58 7.06
N LEU A 148 -4.88 -8.71 7.55
CA LEU A 148 -6.24 -9.16 7.23
C LEU A 148 -7.31 -8.18 7.74
N MET A 149 -7.17 -7.67 8.97
CA MET A 149 -8.08 -6.64 9.49
C MET A 149 -8.01 -5.35 8.68
N LEU A 150 -6.80 -4.92 8.30
CA LEU A 150 -6.58 -3.74 7.47
C LEU A 150 -7.25 -3.89 6.10
N LEU A 151 -7.08 -5.05 5.45
CA LEU A 151 -7.70 -5.35 4.17
C LEU A 151 -9.24 -5.36 4.27
N ALA A 152 -9.78 -5.99 5.31
CA ALA A 152 -11.22 -6.04 5.53
C ALA A 152 -11.82 -4.64 5.79
N SER A 153 -11.14 -3.83 6.60
CA SER A 153 -11.58 -2.46 6.93
C SER A 153 -11.51 -1.52 5.71
N THR A 154 -10.39 -1.55 4.97
CA THR A 154 -10.17 -0.67 3.81
C THR A 154 -11.02 -1.05 2.60
N PHE A 155 -11.48 -2.29 2.49
CA PHE A 155 -12.36 -2.74 1.41
C PHE A 155 -13.67 -1.96 1.35
N GLY A 156 -14.32 -1.72 2.49
CA GLY A 156 -15.55 -0.92 2.55
C GLY A 156 -15.33 0.53 2.09
N VAL A 157 -14.23 1.15 2.54
CA VAL A 157 -13.86 2.52 2.15
C VAL A 157 -13.57 2.61 0.66
N ALA A 158 -12.89 1.61 0.10
CA ALA A 158 -12.57 1.57 -1.33
C ALA A 158 -13.83 1.41 -2.20
N MET A 159 -14.83 0.64 -1.75
CA MET A 159 -16.12 0.53 -2.43
C MET A 159 -16.90 1.85 -2.42
N MET A 160 -16.95 2.55 -1.28
CA MET A 160 -17.56 3.88 -1.19
C MET A 160 -16.86 4.89 -2.11
N SER A 161 -15.53 4.86 -2.12
CA SER A 161 -14.69 5.67 -3.01
C SER A 161 -14.98 5.40 -4.50
N ALA A 162 -15.12 4.14 -4.89
CA ALA A 162 -15.46 3.75 -6.26
C ALA A 162 -16.87 4.20 -6.66
N ALA A 163 -17.87 4.03 -5.78
CA ALA A 163 -19.23 4.51 -6.03
C ALA A 163 -19.28 6.03 -6.21
N LEU A 164 -18.51 6.77 -5.41
CA LEU A 164 -18.46 8.23 -5.55
C LEU A 164 -17.81 8.67 -6.86
N VAL A 165 -16.68 8.05 -7.24
CA VAL A 165 -16.01 8.34 -8.53
C VAL A 165 -16.92 8.04 -9.72
N MET A 166 -17.79 7.04 -9.63
CA MET A 166 -18.79 6.76 -10.65
C MET A 166 -19.74 7.94 -10.89
N VAL A 167 -20.11 8.67 -9.83
CA VAL A 167 -21.00 9.83 -9.89
C VAL A 167 -20.24 11.10 -10.28
N THR A 168 -19.09 11.36 -9.64
CA THR A 168 -18.32 12.60 -9.85
C THR A 168 -17.53 12.59 -11.15
N LYS A 169 -17.32 11.42 -11.78
CA LYS A 169 -16.51 11.16 -12.99
C LYS A 169 -15.00 11.48 -12.85
N GLN A 170 -14.66 12.43 -12.00
CA GLN A 170 -13.30 12.88 -11.71
C GLN A 170 -13.20 13.36 -10.27
N GLY A 171 -12.02 13.17 -9.68
CA GLY A 171 -11.77 13.46 -8.28
C GLY A 171 -12.26 12.33 -7.36
N ASN A 172 -11.51 12.10 -6.28
CA ASN A 172 -11.81 11.07 -5.29
C ASN A 172 -11.64 11.64 -3.89
N PRO A 173 -12.62 12.43 -3.40
CA PRO A 173 -12.49 13.12 -2.12
C PRO A 173 -12.44 12.13 -0.95
N ILE A 174 -13.14 10.99 -1.02
CA ILE A 174 -13.07 9.95 0.02
C ILE A 174 -11.64 9.44 0.15
N ALA A 175 -10.99 9.08 -0.97
CA ALA A 175 -9.62 8.62 -0.93
C ALA A 175 -8.68 9.71 -0.42
N PHE A 176 -8.86 10.95 -0.87
CA PHE A 176 -8.05 12.09 -0.44
C PHE A 176 -8.12 12.34 1.07
N PHE A 177 -9.33 12.46 1.63
CA PHE A 177 -9.50 12.70 3.06
C PHE A 177 -8.99 11.53 3.89
N PHE A 178 -9.32 10.31 3.48
CA PHE A 178 -8.90 9.12 4.19
C PHE A 178 -7.38 8.94 4.14
N SER A 179 -6.74 9.08 2.98
CA SER A 179 -5.28 8.94 2.84
C SER A 179 -4.55 10.00 3.65
N THR A 180 -5.04 11.24 3.65
CA THR A 180 -4.46 12.34 4.43
C THR A 180 -4.59 12.06 5.92
N PHE A 181 -5.79 11.70 6.37
CA PHE A 181 -6.05 11.37 7.77
C PHE A 181 -5.18 10.20 8.25
N THR A 182 -5.12 9.10 7.50
CA THR A 182 -4.30 7.95 7.91
C THR A 182 -2.81 8.26 7.87
N THR A 183 -2.34 9.05 6.90
CA THR A 183 -0.92 9.45 6.86
C THR A 183 -0.55 10.25 8.12
N LEU A 184 -1.41 11.20 8.53
CA LEU A 184 -1.20 11.99 9.75
C LEU A 184 -1.25 11.13 11.02
N MET A 185 -2.19 10.18 11.09
CA MET A 185 -2.36 9.31 12.26
C MET A 185 -1.36 8.15 12.33
N SER A 186 -0.76 7.75 11.20
CA SER A 186 0.15 6.59 11.14
C SER A 186 1.52 6.84 11.78
N GLY A 187 1.83 8.08 12.19
CA GLY A 187 3.13 8.42 12.77
C GLY A 187 4.29 8.40 11.77
N THR A 188 4.05 8.23 10.47
CA THR A 188 5.13 8.29 9.45
C THR A 188 5.77 9.67 9.34
N LEU A 189 5.08 10.74 9.75
CA LEU A 189 5.59 12.12 9.77
C LEU A 189 5.96 12.61 11.18
N ILE A 190 5.48 11.94 12.22
CA ILE A 190 5.68 12.33 13.62
C ILE A 190 6.43 11.19 14.30
N LEU A 191 7.72 11.38 14.61
CA LEU A 191 8.52 10.36 15.28
C LEU A 191 7.79 9.91 16.56
N PRO A 192 7.67 8.59 16.84
CA PRO A 192 7.06 8.08 18.07
C PRO A 192 7.63 8.69 19.35
N SER A 193 8.92 9.07 19.35
CA SER A 193 9.59 9.74 20.47
C SER A 193 9.07 11.15 20.77
N SER A 194 8.48 11.85 19.80
CA SER A 194 7.85 13.14 20.02
C SER A 194 6.42 13.01 20.57
N GLY A 195 5.71 11.92 20.24
CA GLY A 195 4.37 11.65 20.76
C GLY A 195 4.35 11.34 22.26
N GLU A 196 5.33 10.57 22.74
CA GLU A 196 5.48 10.31 24.19
C GLU A 196 5.88 11.55 24.98
N ALA A 197 6.61 12.49 24.38
CA ALA A 197 6.98 13.76 25.02
C ALA A 197 5.76 14.68 25.25
N TYR A 198 4.80 14.70 24.32
CA TYR A 198 3.55 15.46 24.49
C TYR A 198 2.56 14.79 25.46
N VAL A 199 2.54 13.46 25.55
CA VAL A 199 1.67 12.72 26.48
C VAL A 199 2.24 12.72 27.90
N ASN A 200 3.57 12.71 28.07
CA ASN A 200 4.22 12.73 29.38
C ASN A 200 4.68 14.13 29.85
N GLY A 201 4.37 15.19 29.10
CA GLY A 201 4.64 16.58 29.53
C GLY A 201 6.12 16.96 29.57
N TYR A 202 6.96 16.33 28.74
CA TYR A 202 8.37 16.72 28.62
C TYR A 202 8.51 17.65 27.42
N SER A 203 8.77 18.93 27.71
CA SER A 203 9.11 19.95 26.72
C SER A 203 10.40 19.56 26.01
N VAL A 204 10.32 19.34 24.70
CA VAL A 204 11.49 19.23 23.83
C VAL A 204 11.96 20.66 23.55
N VAL A 205 13.13 21.00 24.12
CA VAL A 205 13.93 22.17 23.72
C VAL A 205 14.72 21.80 22.47
#